data_AF-A0AA38GZ67-F1
#
_entry.id   AF-A0AA38GZ67-F1
#
_cell.length_a   1.000
_cell.length_b   1.000
_cell.length_c   1.000
_cell.angle_alpha   90.00
_cell.angle_beta   90.00
_cell.angle_gamma   90.00
#
_symmetry.space_group_name_H-M   'P 1'
#
loop_
_entity.id
_entity.type
_entity.pdbx_description
1 polymer ?
#
loop_
_entity_poly.entity_id
_entity_poly.type
_entity_poly.pdbx_seq_one_letter_code
_entity_poly.pdbx_strand_id
1 'polypeptide(L)'
;MSLCISSAILIILVKACDGQSVFNYPPMVVTVGVVVNGSAKVAETDENFICATLDWWPPQKCDDGRCSWNQSSILNFDLENPTLAKAIR
;
A
#
# COMPACT_ATOMS: atom_id res chain seq x y z
N MET A 1 -30.12 17.15 36.09
CA MET A 1 -29.27 17.12 37.29
C MET A 1 -28.23 16.03 37.07
N SER A 2 -26.96 16.45 37.02
CA SER A 2 -25.77 15.59 37.07
C SER A 2 -25.47 14.71 35.84
N LEU A 3 -24.34 14.84 35.14
CA LEU A 3 -23.16 15.67 35.38
C LEU A 3 -22.34 15.67 34.07
N CYS A 4 -22.16 16.85 33.47
CA CYS A 4 -21.11 17.11 32.47
C CYS A 4 -19.74 17.13 33.17
N ILE A 5 -19.15 15.96 33.44
CA ILE A 5 -17.74 15.82 33.81
C ILE A 5 -17.36 14.42 33.30
N SER A 6 -16.72 14.22 32.15
CA SER A 6 -15.35 14.60 31.87
C SER A 6 -15.10 14.45 30.36
N SER A 7 -15.29 15.53 29.59
CA SER A 7 -14.81 15.61 28.20
C SER A 7 -13.29 15.86 28.10
N ALA A 8 -12.56 15.75 29.22
CA ALA A 8 -11.11 15.92 29.26
C ALA A 8 -10.33 14.61 29.14
N ILE A 9 -10.95 13.44 29.36
CA ILE A 9 -10.26 12.13 29.34
C ILE A 9 -10.24 11.51 27.94
N LEU A 10 -11.14 11.90 27.03
CA LEU A 10 -11.17 11.34 25.68
C LEU A 10 -10.11 11.96 24.73
N ILE A 11 -9.52 13.10 25.09
CA ILE A 11 -8.48 13.74 24.26
C ILE A 11 -7.13 13.00 24.36
N ILE A 12 -6.92 12.19 25.41
CA ILE A 12 -5.67 11.43 25.58
C ILE A 12 -5.58 10.21 24.65
N LEU A 13 -6.71 9.67 24.17
CA LEU A 13 -6.73 8.51 23.26
C LEU A 13 -6.73 8.89 21.77
N VAL A 14 -6.93 10.16 21.42
CA VAL A 14 -6.86 10.64 20.01
C VAL A 14 -5.42 10.94 19.58
N LYS A 15 -4.45 10.90 20.50
CA LYS A 15 -3.02 11.10 20.19
C LYS A 15 -2.29 9.83 19.76
N ALA A 16 -2.96 8.98 18.99
CA ALA A 16 -2.38 7.81 18.32
C ALA A 16 -2.31 7.96 16.78
N CYS A 17 -2.68 9.13 16.24
CA CYS A 17 -2.42 9.50 14.84
C CYS A 17 -1.47 10.71 14.69
N ASP A 18 -0.77 11.12 15.76
CA ASP A 18 0.45 11.93 15.58
C ASP A 18 1.55 10.96 15.15
N GLY A 19 1.79 10.90 13.84
CA GLY A 19 2.93 10.22 13.25
C GLY A 19 4.25 10.89 13.64
N GLN A 20 4.60 10.89 14.92
CA GLN A 20 5.97 11.13 15.37
C GLN A 20 6.72 9.81 15.41
N SER A 21 7.01 9.29 14.23
CA SER A 21 8.17 8.44 14.05
C SER A 21 9.38 9.34 13.82
N VAL A 22 9.99 9.85 14.90
CA VAL A 22 11.34 10.42 14.84
C VAL A 22 12.32 9.26 14.67
N PHE A 23 12.40 8.69 13.46
CA PHE A 23 13.47 7.78 13.08
C PHE A 23 14.73 8.60 12.80
N ASN A 24 15.37 9.12 13.85
CA ASN A 24 16.76 9.57 13.77
C ASN A 24 17.69 8.36 13.97
N TYR A 25 17.64 7.40 13.04
CA TYR A 25 18.69 6.41 12.90
C TYR A 25 19.70 6.98 11.88
N PRO A 26 21.01 7.03 12.20
CA PRO A 26 22.00 7.41 11.19
C PRO A 26 21.86 6.49 9.97
N PRO A 27 21.95 7.01 8.74
CA PRO A 27 21.86 6.15 7.56
C PRO A 27 22.98 5.11 7.61
N MET A 28 22.62 3.84 7.82
CA MET A 28 23.57 2.74 7.71
C MET A 28 23.80 2.48 6.22
N VAL A 29 24.89 3.03 5.69
CA VAL A 29 25.29 2.81 4.30
C VAL A 29 26.09 1.52 4.21
N VAL A 30 25.54 0.52 3.55
CA VAL A 30 26.22 -0.75 3.26
C VAL A 30 26.61 -0.77 1.78
N THR A 31 27.87 -1.09 1.49
CA THR A 31 28.33 -1.28 0.11
C THR A 31 28.24 -2.75 -0.27
N VAL A 32 27.64 -3.06 -1.41
CA VAL A 32 27.51 -4.42 -1.94
C VAL A 32 28.17 -4.47 -3.32
N GLY A 33 29.00 -5.49 -3.53
CA GLY A 33 29.57 -5.80 -4.85
C GLY A 33 28.68 -6.78 -5.61
N VAL A 34 28.31 -6.46 -6.84
CA VAL A 34 27.53 -7.33 -7.73
C VAL A 34 28.36 -7.61 -8.98
N VAL A 35 28.49 -8.88 -9.35
CA VAL A 35 29.16 -9.32 -10.59
C VAL A 35 28.11 -9.92 -11.51
N VAL A 36 27.97 -9.35 -12.71
CA VAL A 36 27.03 -9.83 -13.73
C VAL A 36 27.81 -10.51 -14.84
N ASN A 37 27.49 -11.78 -15.12
CA ASN A 37 28.06 -12.50 -16.25
C ASN A 37 27.12 -12.38 -17.47
N GLY A 38 27.49 -11.54 -18.44
CA GLY A 38 26.72 -11.32 -19.66
C GLY A 38 26.96 -12.35 -20.77
N SER A 39 27.94 -13.26 -20.65
CA SER A 39 28.25 -14.24 -21.70
C SER A 39 27.41 -15.52 -21.62
N ALA A 40 26.61 -15.69 -20.57
CA ALA A 40 25.79 -16.87 -20.35
C ALA A 40 24.36 -16.46 -19.97
N LYS A 41 23.37 -16.89 -20.78
CA LYS A 41 21.95 -16.76 -20.47
C LYS A 41 21.51 -17.93 -19.59
N VAL A 42 21.08 -17.64 -18.35
CA VAL A 42 20.62 -18.65 -17.39
C VAL A 42 19.11 -18.89 -17.49
N ALA A 43 18.35 -17.86 -17.82
CA ALA A 43 16.91 -17.91 -18.01
C ALA A 43 16.44 -16.76 -18.91
N GLU A 44 15.20 -16.85 -19.37
CA GLU A 44 14.46 -15.78 -20.05
C GLU A 44 13.17 -15.55 -19.28
N THR A 45 12.87 -14.28 -18.97
CA THR A 45 11.54 -13.90 -18.49
C THR A 45 10.61 -13.85 -19.69
N ASP A 46 9.42 -14.44 -19.55
CA ASP A 46 8.41 -14.36 -20.60
C ASP A 46 7.84 -12.93 -20.71
N GLU A 47 7.19 -12.63 -21.83
CA GLU A 47 6.60 -11.31 -22.10
C GLU A 47 5.53 -10.90 -21.06
N ASN A 48 4.91 -11.87 -20.38
CA ASN A 48 3.90 -11.71 -19.35
C ASN A 48 4.46 -11.81 -17.92
N PHE A 49 5.79 -11.75 -17.74
CA PHE A 49 6.41 -11.86 -16.41
C PHE A 49 5.86 -10.82 -15.41
N ILE A 50 5.41 -9.66 -15.89
CA ILE A 50 4.71 -8.64 -15.09
C ILE A 50 3.20 -8.77 -15.35
N CYS A 51 2.52 -9.56 -14.53
CA CYS A 51 1.05 -9.61 -14.48
C CYS A 51 0.53 -8.95 -13.22
N ALA A 52 -0.52 -8.12 -13.36
CA ALA A 52 -1.28 -7.59 -12.24
C ALA A 52 -2.66 -8.26 -12.22
N THR A 53 -3.04 -8.84 -11.08
CA THR A 53 -4.39 -9.35 -10.86
C THR A 53 -5.27 -8.21 -10.34
N LEU A 54 -6.42 -8.01 -10.97
CA LEU A 54 -7.41 -7.01 -10.53
C LEU A 54 -8.63 -7.74 -9.95
N ASP A 55 -8.96 -7.45 -8.70
CA ASP A 55 -10.14 -8.00 -8.04
C ASP A 55 -11.43 -7.28 -8.47
N TRP A 56 -12.53 -8.02 -8.56
CA TRP A 56 -13.84 -7.50 -8.99
C TRP A 56 -14.86 -7.30 -7.86
N TRP A 57 -14.39 -7.30 -6.60
CA TRP A 57 -15.32 -7.25 -5.46
C TRP A 57 -15.99 -5.88 -5.34
N PRO A 58 -17.30 -5.82 -5.03
CA PRO A 58 -17.97 -4.56 -4.81
C PRO A 58 -17.48 -3.90 -3.51
N PRO A 59 -17.54 -2.56 -3.41
CA PRO A 59 -17.02 -1.82 -2.25
C PRO A 59 -17.70 -2.20 -0.92
N GLN A 60 -18.92 -2.72 -0.98
CA GLN A 60 -19.68 -3.17 0.18
C GLN A 60 -19.31 -4.60 0.63
N LYS A 61 -18.43 -5.30 -0.11
CA LYS A 61 -17.99 -6.64 0.28
C LYS A 61 -17.14 -6.54 1.54
N CYS A 62 -17.64 -7.12 2.61
CA CYS A 62 -16.92 -7.31 3.86
C CYS A 62 -16.89 -8.80 4.21
N ASP A 63 -15.72 -9.29 4.60
CA ASP A 63 -15.48 -10.65 5.07
C ASP A 63 -15.16 -10.58 6.56
N ASP A 64 -15.99 -11.22 7.39
CA ASP A 64 -15.86 -11.20 8.85
C ASP A 64 -15.75 -9.78 9.44
N GLY A 65 -16.52 -8.85 8.89
CA GLY A 65 -16.51 -7.43 9.28
C GLY A 65 -15.30 -6.64 8.78
N ARG A 66 -14.41 -7.25 7.99
CA ARG A 66 -13.28 -6.56 7.33
C ARG A 66 -13.64 -6.23 5.89
N CYS A 67 -13.60 -4.95 5.56
CA CYS A 67 -13.94 -4.45 4.23
C CYS A 67 -12.65 -4.05 3.49
N SER A 68 -11.86 -5.05 3.09
CA SER A 68 -10.52 -4.85 2.52
C SER A 68 -10.52 -4.13 1.16
N TRP A 69 -11.62 -4.26 0.41
CA TRP A 69 -11.65 -3.86 -0.99
C TRP A 69 -11.93 -2.36 -1.18
N ASN A 70 -12.87 -1.81 -0.42
CA ASN A 70 -13.31 -0.42 -0.56
C ASN A 70 -13.45 -0.05 -2.06
N GLN A 71 -12.84 1.04 -2.54
CA GLN A 71 -12.87 1.44 -3.95
C GLN A 71 -11.71 0.88 -4.80
N SER A 72 -11.02 -0.16 -4.33
CA SER A 72 -9.79 -0.66 -4.98
C SER A 72 -10.03 -1.73 -6.05
N SER A 73 -11.29 -2.08 -6.32
CA SER A 73 -11.64 -3.10 -7.32
C SER A 73 -11.76 -2.53 -8.73
N ILE A 74 -11.71 -3.42 -9.73
CA ILE A 74 -11.86 -3.06 -11.15
C ILE A 74 -13.18 -2.32 -11.44
N LEU A 75 -14.19 -2.51 -10.59
CA LEU A 75 -15.50 -1.85 -10.72
C LEU A 75 -15.43 -0.34 -10.52
N ASN A 76 -14.40 0.16 -9.82
CA ASN A 76 -14.21 1.59 -9.53
C ASN A 76 -12.96 2.17 -10.20
N PHE A 77 -12.20 1.35 -10.94
CA PHE A 77 -10.94 1.74 -11.52
C PHE A 77 -11.15 2.49 -12.85
N ASP A 78 -10.51 3.64 -13.00
CA ASP A 78 -10.53 4.41 -14.24
C ASP A 78 -9.51 3.84 -15.23
N LEU A 79 -9.99 2.97 -16.13
CA LEU A 79 -9.17 2.35 -17.16
C LEU A 79 -8.72 3.34 -18.26
N GLU A 80 -9.33 4.52 -18.33
CA GLU A 80 -8.95 5.58 -19.26
C GLU A 80 -7.88 6.50 -18.67
N ASN A 81 -7.49 6.28 -17.42
CA ASN A 81 -6.52 7.12 -16.73
C ASN A 81 -5.16 7.10 -17.48
N PRO A 82 -4.64 8.27 -17.90
CA PRO A 82 -3.42 8.33 -18.69
C PRO A 82 -2.17 7.89 -17.92
N THR A 83 -2.18 7.98 -16.58
CA THR A 83 -1.10 7.45 -15.73
C THR A 83 -1.14 5.93 -15.72
N LEU A 84 -2.32 5.32 -15.59
CA LEU A 84 -2.48 3.87 -15.68
C LEU A 84 -2.05 3.34 -17.06
N ALA A 85 -2.50 4.00 -18.13
CA ALA A 85 -2.13 3.64 -19.50
C ALA A 85 -0.62 3.69 -19.75
N LYS A 86 0.11 4.59 -19.05
CA LYS A 86 1.58 4.65 -19.09
C LYS A 86 2.26 3.61 -18.21
N ALA A 87 1.62 3.19 -17.12
CA ALA A 87 2.17 2.18 -16.22
C ALA A 87 2.10 0.75 -16.79
N ILE A 88 1.15 0.50 -17.70
CA ILE A 88 0.96 -0.80 -18.36
C ILE A 88 1.79 -0.92 -19.66
N ARG A 89 2.27 0.18 -20.23
CA ARG A 89 2.97 0.23 -21.53
C ARG A 89 4.48 0.25 -21.44
#